data_AF-A0A5C6EDP9-F1
#
_entry.id   AF-A0A5C6EDP9-F1
#
_cell.length_a   1.000
_cell.length_b   1.000
_cell.length_c   1.000
_cell.angle_alpha   90.00
_cell.angle_beta   90.00
_cell.angle_gamma   90.00
#
_symmetry.space_group_name_H-M   'P 1'
#
loop_
_entity.id
_entity.type
_entity.pdbx_description
1 polymer ?
#
loop_
_entity_poly.entity_id
_entity_poly.type
_entity_poly.pdbx_seq_one_letter_code
_entity_poly.pdbx_strand_id
1 'polypeptide(L)'
;MYCFQCGAAGAVAFCPACGQDQLASRRSVANETNTASIHWTDSIDYETIIAHPDVRSRLGAIRPCGMRGLSGEDLLSIFDAVSPIGFSLGKLTTAILPIYDKLGIKTDYQSEALCDAPTGRVMLAVLSSLAIKSLAIAEVQQGETQCLLISDIPAGLITNRGRMNILLEKENALVRVSMASTISAQWYDWGKSKNLQQSLFDEIRRELLDQGFGQEPAQRIA
;
A
#
# COMPACT_ATOMS: atom_id res chain seq x y z
N MET A 1 40.30 31.22 -19.24
CA MET A 1 39.43 30.36 -18.38
C MET A 1 40.29 29.29 -17.74
N TYR A 2 39.93 28.85 -16.53
CA TYR A 2 40.65 27.82 -15.77
C TYR A 2 39.80 26.55 -15.67
N CYS A 3 40.43 25.39 -15.60
CA CYS A 3 39.73 24.11 -15.40
C CYS A 3 39.20 24.03 -13.95
N PHE A 4 37.90 23.73 -13.77
CA PHE A 4 37.33 23.61 -12.42
C PHE A 4 37.84 22.38 -11.64
N GLN A 5 38.34 21.37 -12.35
CA GLN A 5 38.81 20.13 -11.72
C GLN A 5 40.28 20.22 -11.26
N CYS A 6 41.14 20.89 -12.02
CA CYS A 6 42.59 20.87 -11.78
C CYS A 6 43.26 22.26 -11.76
N GLY A 7 42.52 23.34 -12.01
CA GLY A 7 43.04 24.72 -11.95
C GLY A 7 43.92 25.16 -13.12
N ALA A 8 44.14 24.31 -14.14
CA ALA A 8 44.97 24.65 -15.29
C ALA A 8 44.40 25.82 -16.11
N ALA A 9 45.26 26.76 -16.51
CA ALA A 9 44.90 27.89 -17.36
C ALA A 9 44.70 27.47 -18.82
N GLY A 10 43.77 28.14 -19.53
CA GLY A 10 43.52 27.90 -20.96
C GLY A 10 42.52 26.79 -21.26
N ALA A 11 41.83 26.26 -20.25
CA ALA A 11 40.74 25.30 -20.47
C ALA A 11 39.53 26.01 -21.11
N VAL A 12 39.09 25.52 -22.27
CA VAL A 12 37.89 25.99 -22.98
C VAL A 12 36.78 24.94 -22.91
N ALA A 13 36.66 24.07 -23.91
CA ALA A 13 35.76 22.92 -23.91
C ALA A 13 36.36 21.69 -23.23
N PHE A 14 37.68 21.48 -23.39
CA PHE A 14 38.39 20.33 -22.86
C PHE A 14 39.67 20.80 -22.17
N CYS A 15 39.99 20.21 -21.01
CA CYS A 15 41.24 20.52 -20.32
C CYS A 15 42.37 19.61 -20.85
N PRO A 16 43.41 20.15 -21.51
CA PRO A 16 44.53 19.34 -22.01
C PRO A 16 45.40 18.76 -20.88
N ALA A 17 45.32 19.30 -19.66
CA ALA A 17 46.13 18.84 -18.54
C ALA A 17 45.53 17.64 -17.81
N CYS A 18 44.19 17.56 -17.67
CA CYS A 18 43.54 16.49 -16.92
C CYS A 18 42.47 15.71 -17.70
N GLY A 19 42.21 16.08 -18.96
CA GLY A 19 41.25 15.40 -19.82
C GLY A 19 39.77 15.68 -19.53
N GLN A 20 39.45 16.67 -18.70
CA GLN A 20 38.07 16.93 -18.28
C GLN A 20 37.32 17.78 -19.31
N ASP A 21 36.15 17.30 -19.75
CA ASP A 21 35.18 18.06 -20.55
C ASP A 21 34.46 19.10 -19.66
N GLN A 22 34.67 20.38 -19.97
CA GLN A 22 34.12 21.51 -19.22
C GLN A 22 32.69 21.88 -19.67
N LEU A 23 32.24 21.37 -20.82
CA LEU A 23 30.90 21.62 -21.38
C LEU A 23 29.88 20.55 -20.94
N ALA A 24 30.33 19.32 -20.71
CA ALA A 24 29.48 18.25 -20.15
C ALA A 24 28.84 18.68 -18.82
N SER A 25 29.61 19.36 -17.96
CA SER A 25 29.13 19.85 -16.67
C SER A 25 28.08 20.97 -16.77
N ARG A 26 27.95 21.66 -17.92
CA ARG A 26 26.89 22.67 -18.15
C ARG A 26 25.59 22.06 -18.68
N ARG A 27 25.62 20.86 -19.28
CA ARG A 27 24.40 20.16 -19.70
C ARG A 27 23.69 19.44 -18.54
N SER A 28 24.40 19.20 -17.45
CA SER A 28 23.86 18.49 -16.27
C SER A 28 23.16 19.39 -15.24
N VAL A 29 22.95 20.68 -15.51
CA VAL A 29 22.33 21.62 -14.54
C VAL A 29 20.91 22.07 -14.95
N ALA A 30 20.21 21.23 -15.73
CA ALA A 30 18.82 21.49 -16.13
C ALA A 30 17.96 20.22 -16.03
N ASN A 31 17.92 19.59 -14.85
CA ASN A 31 16.76 18.87 -14.28
C ASN A 31 17.17 18.07 -13.02
N GLU A 32 17.61 18.78 -11.98
CA GLU A 32 17.57 18.22 -10.63
C GLU A 32 16.78 19.18 -9.75
N THR A 33 15.48 19.28 -10.04
CA THR A 33 14.52 19.43 -8.96
C THR A 33 14.68 18.19 -8.10
N ASN A 34 15.42 18.33 -7.01
CA ASN A 34 15.63 17.32 -5.99
C ASN A 34 14.29 17.03 -5.32
N THR A 35 13.41 16.30 -6.01
CA THR A 35 12.31 15.57 -5.39
C THR A 35 13.01 14.42 -4.68
N ALA A 36 13.29 14.59 -3.39
CA ALA A 36 13.77 13.50 -2.56
C ALA A 36 12.86 12.30 -2.84
N SER A 37 13.40 11.29 -3.53
CA SER A 37 12.68 10.07 -3.87
C SER A 37 12.13 9.53 -2.57
N ILE A 38 10.81 9.59 -2.40
CA ILE A 38 10.15 9.04 -1.21
C ILE A 38 10.47 7.56 -1.23
N HIS A 39 11.21 7.10 -0.23
CA HIS A 39 11.49 5.69 -0.07
C HIS A 39 10.16 4.96 0.11
N TRP A 40 9.96 3.84 -0.59
CA TRP A 40 8.65 3.16 -0.67
C TRP A 40 8.06 2.85 0.71
N THR A 41 8.89 2.68 1.74
CA THR A 41 8.47 2.42 3.12
C THR A 41 7.65 3.55 3.72
N ASP A 42 7.82 4.78 3.26
CA ASP A 42 7.09 5.96 3.74
C ASP A 42 5.97 6.40 2.79
N SER A 43 5.86 5.71 1.65
CA SER A 43 4.82 5.96 0.66
C SER A 43 3.50 5.36 1.10
N ILE A 44 2.39 6.03 0.75
CA ILE A 44 1.04 5.45 0.77
C ILE A 44 0.59 5.00 -0.63
N ASP A 45 1.37 5.34 -1.65
CA ASP A 45 1.04 5.08 -3.04
C ASP A 45 1.23 3.58 -3.36
N TYR A 46 0.11 2.93 -3.68
CA TYR A 46 0.01 1.51 -4.02
C TYR A 46 0.95 1.13 -5.17
N GLU A 47 1.00 1.92 -6.24
CA GLU A 47 1.84 1.63 -7.42
C GLU A 47 3.33 1.65 -7.05
N THR A 48 3.75 2.67 -6.31
CA THR A 48 5.13 2.79 -5.81
C THR A 48 5.53 1.59 -4.95
N ILE A 49 4.61 1.09 -4.13
CA ILE A 49 4.86 -0.03 -3.21
C ILE A 49 4.90 -1.35 -3.99
N ILE A 50 3.89 -1.66 -4.82
CA ILE A 50 3.79 -2.93 -5.54
C ILE A 50 4.88 -3.09 -6.62
N ALA A 51 5.39 -1.98 -7.16
CA ALA A 51 6.51 -1.98 -8.10
C ALA A 51 7.85 -2.29 -7.43
N HIS A 52 7.97 -2.16 -6.11
CA HIS A 52 9.25 -2.31 -5.43
C HIS A 52 9.72 -3.77 -5.36
N PRO A 53 10.99 -4.10 -5.73
CA PRO A 53 11.48 -5.48 -5.79
C PRO A 53 11.36 -6.28 -4.49
N ASP A 54 11.63 -5.65 -3.35
CA ASP A 54 11.52 -6.32 -2.04
C ASP A 54 10.08 -6.70 -1.69
N VAL A 55 9.12 -5.82 -2.05
CA VAL A 55 7.69 -6.06 -1.86
C VAL A 55 7.26 -7.23 -2.73
N ARG A 56 7.64 -7.22 -4.01
CA ARG A 56 7.32 -8.29 -4.96
C ARG A 56 7.91 -9.64 -4.54
N SER A 57 9.17 -9.64 -4.10
CA SER A 57 9.84 -10.85 -3.62
C SER A 57 9.13 -11.44 -2.40
N ARG A 58 8.68 -10.58 -1.48
CA ARG A 58 7.96 -11.02 -0.29
C ARG A 58 6.56 -11.54 -0.64
N LEU A 59 5.80 -10.84 -1.49
CA LEU A 59 4.48 -11.29 -1.93
C LEU A 59 4.56 -12.60 -2.74
N GLY A 60 5.55 -12.75 -3.62
CA GLY A 60 5.75 -13.98 -4.40
C GLY A 60 6.15 -15.20 -3.56
N ALA A 61 6.75 -14.98 -2.38
CA ALA A 61 7.08 -16.04 -1.43
C ALA A 61 5.84 -16.55 -0.67
N ILE A 62 4.74 -15.78 -0.62
CA ILE A 62 3.53 -16.16 0.10
C ILE A 62 2.90 -17.41 -0.51
N ARG A 63 2.35 -18.25 0.36
CA ARG A 63 1.56 -19.43 0.00
C ARG A 63 0.11 -19.19 0.45
N PRO A 64 -0.81 -18.83 -0.46
CA PRO A 64 -2.20 -18.56 -0.10
C PRO A 64 -2.85 -19.73 0.62
N CYS A 65 -3.49 -19.44 1.74
CA CYS A 65 -4.26 -20.41 2.51
C CYS A 65 -5.69 -20.42 1.98
N GLY A 66 -6.04 -21.41 1.15
CA GLY A 66 -7.44 -21.70 0.82
C GLY A 66 -7.79 -21.90 -0.65
N MET A 67 -7.00 -21.38 -1.60
CA MET A 67 -7.20 -21.62 -3.03
C MET A 67 -6.21 -22.66 -3.55
N ARG A 68 -6.68 -23.91 -3.71
CA ARG A 68 -5.87 -24.95 -4.36
C ARG A 68 -5.57 -24.52 -5.80
N GLY A 69 -4.28 -24.39 -6.14
CA GLY A 69 -3.83 -24.12 -7.50
C GLY A 69 -3.46 -22.66 -7.81
N LEU A 70 -3.60 -21.73 -6.86
CA LEU A 70 -3.05 -20.37 -6.99
C LEU A 70 -1.66 -20.30 -6.36
N SER A 71 -0.66 -19.96 -7.15
CA SER A 71 0.70 -19.67 -6.68
C SER A 71 0.82 -18.21 -6.20
N GLY A 72 1.92 -17.87 -5.53
CA GLY A 72 2.21 -16.48 -5.17
C GLY A 72 2.40 -15.58 -6.39
N GLU A 73 2.91 -16.12 -7.49
CA GLU A 73 3.05 -15.40 -8.77
C GLU A 73 1.68 -15.10 -9.39
N ASP A 74 0.74 -16.04 -9.30
CA ASP A 74 -0.65 -15.83 -9.77
C ASP A 74 -1.33 -14.71 -8.96
N LEU A 75 -1.12 -14.65 -7.64
CA LEU A 75 -1.63 -13.54 -6.82
C LEU A 75 -0.98 -12.20 -7.15
N LEU A 76 0.34 -12.19 -7.38
CA LEU A 76 1.04 -10.98 -7.77
C LEU A 76 0.52 -10.44 -9.10
N SER A 77 0.21 -11.33 -10.05
CA SER A 77 -0.41 -10.95 -11.32
C SER A 77 -1.78 -10.30 -11.15
N ILE A 78 -2.55 -10.73 -10.14
CA ILE A 78 -3.84 -10.11 -9.79
C ILE A 78 -3.61 -8.71 -9.24
N PHE A 79 -2.64 -8.53 -8.33
CA PHE A 79 -2.31 -7.21 -7.80
C PHE A 79 -1.78 -6.25 -8.87
N ASP A 80 -0.95 -6.74 -9.80
CA ASP A 80 -0.41 -5.97 -10.92
C ASP A 80 -1.51 -5.55 -11.92
N ALA A 81 -2.58 -6.34 -12.05
CA ALA A 81 -3.69 -6.02 -12.95
C ALA A 81 -4.59 -4.90 -12.42
N VAL A 82 -4.48 -4.53 -11.15
CA VAL A 82 -5.30 -3.46 -10.56
C VAL A 82 -4.63 -2.12 -10.78
N SER A 83 -5.17 -1.34 -11.71
CA SER A 83 -4.82 0.07 -11.87
C SER A 83 -5.56 0.91 -10.82
N PRO A 84 -4.85 1.68 -9.99
CA PRO A 84 -5.48 2.57 -9.04
C PRO A 84 -6.19 3.72 -9.74
N ILE A 85 -7.32 4.11 -9.17
CA ILE A 85 -8.09 5.24 -9.66
C ILE A 85 -7.77 6.44 -8.76
N GLY A 86 -7.13 7.46 -9.34
CA GLY A 86 -6.82 8.71 -8.64
C GLY A 86 -8.08 9.57 -8.49
N PHE A 87 -8.37 10.04 -7.27
CA PHE A 87 -9.52 10.90 -7.00
C PHE A 87 -9.15 12.10 -6.11
N SER A 88 -9.83 13.24 -6.33
CA SER A 88 -9.70 14.41 -5.46
C SER A 88 -10.29 14.13 -4.07
N LEU A 89 -9.71 14.72 -3.02
CA LEU A 89 -10.17 14.58 -1.63
C LEU A 89 -11.69 14.81 -1.45
N GLY A 90 -12.30 15.67 -2.27
CA GLY A 90 -13.76 15.91 -2.30
C GLY A 90 -14.59 14.73 -2.83
N LYS A 91 -14.04 13.92 -3.75
CA LYS A 91 -14.66 12.69 -4.23
C LYS A 91 -14.34 11.50 -3.34
N LEU A 92 -13.15 11.46 -2.77
CA LEU A 92 -12.79 10.50 -1.72
C LEU A 92 -13.66 10.71 -0.49
N THR A 93 -13.93 11.93 -0.03
CA THR A 93 -14.94 12.17 1.02
C THR A 93 -16.34 11.75 0.59
N THR A 94 -16.71 11.80 -0.69
CA THR A 94 -18.00 11.26 -1.16
C THR A 94 -18.01 9.73 -1.26
N ALA A 95 -16.85 9.09 -1.48
CA ALA A 95 -16.61 7.64 -1.49
C ALA A 95 -16.22 7.05 -0.11
N ILE A 96 -15.87 7.90 0.86
CA ILE A 96 -15.52 7.61 2.27
C ILE A 96 -16.67 8.00 3.21
N LEU A 97 -17.54 8.95 2.82
CA LEU A 97 -18.81 9.21 3.52
C LEU A 97 -19.74 7.98 3.61
N PRO A 98 -19.50 6.84 2.93
CA PRO A 98 -20.12 5.58 3.24
C PRO A 98 -19.09 4.50 3.68
N ILE A 99 -18.12 4.83 4.52
CA ILE A 99 -18.01 3.93 5.69
C ILE A 99 -19.22 4.19 6.62
N TYR A 100 -19.77 5.43 6.63
CA TYR A 100 -20.74 5.84 7.64
C TYR A 100 -22.19 6.18 7.21
N ASP A 101 -22.55 6.76 6.05
CA ASP A 101 -23.98 7.16 5.86
C ASP A 101 -24.53 7.28 4.42
N LYS A 102 -23.71 7.42 3.38
CA LYS A 102 -24.24 7.82 2.05
C LYS A 102 -24.74 6.70 1.12
N LEU A 103 -24.58 5.42 1.46
CA LEU A 103 -25.00 4.30 0.60
C LEU A 103 -26.23 3.53 1.08
N GLY A 104 -26.80 3.81 2.26
CA GLY A 104 -27.91 3.02 2.80
C GLY A 104 -27.57 1.52 2.98
N ILE A 105 -26.28 1.19 2.95
CA ILE A 105 -25.76 -0.16 3.16
C ILE A 105 -25.62 -0.34 4.67
N LYS A 106 -26.43 -1.24 5.23
CA LYS A 106 -26.19 -1.76 6.58
C LYS A 106 -24.88 -2.53 6.55
N THR A 107 -23.80 -1.91 6.99
CA THR A 107 -22.54 -2.60 7.28
C THR A 107 -22.72 -3.28 8.64
N ASP A 108 -22.73 -4.62 8.65
CA ASP A 108 -23.00 -5.39 9.86
C ASP A 108 -21.85 -5.31 10.88
N TYR A 109 -20.62 -4.97 10.44
CA TYR A 109 -19.44 -4.90 11.30
C TYR A 109 -18.27 -4.09 10.71
N GLN A 110 -17.69 -3.21 11.54
CA GLN A 110 -16.50 -2.41 11.24
C GLN A 110 -15.47 -2.59 12.36
N SER A 111 -14.19 -2.61 12.00
CA SER A 111 -13.09 -2.61 12.96
C SER A 111 -11.92 -1.75 12.48
N GLU A 112 -11.13 -1.25 13.42
CA GLU A 112 -9.99 -0.37 13.16
C GLU A 112 -8.81 -0.71 14.06
N ALA A 113 -7.59 -0.42 13.58
CA ALA A 113 -6.37 -0.51 14.37
C ALA A 113 -5.41 0.63 14.00
N LEU A 114 -4.64 1.07 14.98
CA LEU A 114 -3.52 1.98 14.78
C LEU A 114 -2.21 1.19 14.74
N CYS A 115 -1.38 1.46 13.74
CA CYS A 115 -0.09 0.85 13.54
C CYS A 115 1.02 1.89 13.71
N ASP A 116 1.97 1.60 14.59
CA ASP A 116 3.21 2.37 14.75
C ASP A 116 4.30 1.80 13.83
N ALA A 117 4.15 2.05 12.54
CA ALA A 117 5.08 1.61 11.50
C ALA A 117 4.98 2.53 10.27
N PRO A 118 6.04 2.62 9.44
CA PRO A 118 6.01 3.38 8.20
C PRO A 118 4.88 2.94 7.26
N THR A 119 4.25 3.88 6.56
CA THR A 119 3.03 3.64 5.78
C THR A 119 3.16 2.55 4.72
N GLY A 120 4.29 2.50 4.01
CA GLY A 120 4.55 1.47 3.01
C GLY A 120 4.77 0.09 3.63
N ARG A 121 5.27 0.03 4.88
CA ARG A 121 5.39 -1.22 5.64
C ARG A 121 4.02 -1.75 6.06
N VAL A 122 3.14 -0.86 6.51
CA VAL A 122 1.74 -1.19 6.83
C VAL A 122 0.99 -1.63 5.58
N MET A 123 1.16 -0.95 4.45
CA MET A 123 0.58 -1.37 3.17
C MET A 123 1.06 -2.76 2.77
N LEU A 124 2.37 -3.03 2.80
CA LEU A 124 2.91 -4.37 2.52
C LEU A 124 2.31 -5.42 3.47
N ALA A 125 2.13 -5.10 4.74
CA ALA A 125 1.51 -6.01 5.70
C ALA A 125 0.04 -6.31 5.37
N VAL A 126 -0.72 -5.29 4.94
CA VAL A 126 -2.09 -5.46 4.45
C VAL A 126 -2.12 -6.32 3.18
N LEU A 127 -1.29 -6.03 2.18
CA LEU A 127 -1.22 -6.80 0.94
C LEU A 127 -0.83 -8.26 1.17
N SER A 128 0.12 -8.50 2.07
CA SER A 128 0.53 -9.84 2.47
C SER A 128 -0.61 -10.59 3.16
N SER A 129 -1.35 -9.91 4.02
CA SER A 129 -2.52 -10.48 4.71
C SER A 129 -3.64 -10.86 3.74
N LEU A 130 -3.92 -10.00 2.75
CA LEU A 130 -4.85 -10.30 1.68
C LEU A 130 -4.40 -11.52 0.87
N ALA A 131 -3.13 -11.59 0.49
CA ALA A 131 -2.54 -12.72 -0.22
C ALA A 131 -2.64 -14.03 0.58
N ILE A 132 -2.30 -14.01 1.87
CA ILE A 132 -2.40 -15.17 2.77
C ILE A 132 -3.86 -15.66 2.87
N LYS A 133 -4.82 -14.73 2.93
CA LYS A 133 -6.26 -15.05 2.98
C LYS A 133 -6.90 -15.30 1.61
N SER A 134 -6.12 -15.29 0.53
CA SER A 134 -6.62 -15.46 -0.83
C SER A 134 -7.73 -14.46 -1.20
N LEU A 135 -7.62 -13.22 -0.70
CA LEU A 135 -8.54 -12.13 -1.02
C LEU A 135 -7.95 -11.32 -2.18
N ALA A 136 -8.63 -11.37 -3.33
CA ALA A 136 -8.23 -10.63 -4.51
C ALA A 136 -8.68 -9.17 -4.39
N ILE A 137 -7.75 -8.25 -4.67
CA ILE A 137 -8.06 -6.82 -4.78
C ILE A 137 -8.80 -6.60 -6.10
N ALA A 138 -9.97 -6.02 -6.03
CA ALA A 138 -10.81 -5.67 -7.18
C ALA A 138 -10.61 -4.20 -7.59
N GLU A 139 -10.37 -3.31 -6.63
CA GLU A 139 -10.24 -1.87 -6.86
C GLU A 139 -9.28 -1.25 -5.84
N VAL A 140 -8.52 -0.25 -6.29
CA VAL A 140 -7.68 0.60 -5.44
C VAL A 140 -8.07 2.06 -5.71
N GLN A 141 -8.36 2.81 -4.65
CA GLN A 141 -8.59 4.25 -4.73
C GLN A 141 -7.52 4.96 -3.91
N GLN A 142 -6.83 5.92 -4.53
CA GLN A 142 -5.69 6.59 -3.91
C GLN A 142 -5.94 8.08 -3.70
N GLY A 143 -5.47 8.58 -2.57
CA GLY A 143 -5.38 10.00 -2.23
C GLY A 143 -4.02 10.32 -1.61
N GLU A 144 -3.78 11.61 -1.31
CA GLU A 144 -2.48 12.08 -0.84
C GLU A 144 -2.05 11.48 0.51
N THR A 145 -3.02 11.21 1.40
CA THR A 145 -2.79 10.73 2.77
C THR A 145 -3.54 9.44 3.07
N GLN A 146 -4.19 8.84 2.07
CA GLN A 146 -5.03 7.67 2.28
C GLN A 146 -5.07 6.77 1.05
N CYS A 147 -5.28 5.47 1.28
CA CYS A 147 -5.46 4.48 0.22
C CYS A 147 -6.56 3.50 0.62
N LEU A 148 -7.56 3.33 -0.24
CA LEU A 148 -8.66 2.39 -0.06
C LEU A 148 -8.46 1.20 -1.00
N LEU A 149 -8.39 0.01 -0.41
CA LEU A 149 -8.35 -1.26 -1.11
C LEU A 149 -9.73 -1.92 -1.00
N ILE A 150 -10.32 -2.31 -2.11
CA ILE A 150 -11.58 -3.04 -2.15
C ILE A 150 -11.29 -4.45 -2.67
N SER A 151 -11.57 -5.45 -1.85
CA SER A 151 -11.32 -6.86 -2.17
C SER A 151 -12.63 -7.64 -2.26
N ASP A 152 -12.70 -8.58 -3.18
CA ASP A 152 -13.83 -9.50 -3.26
C ASP A 152 -13.66 -10.64 -2.23
N ILE A 153 -14.72 -10.91 -1.48
CA ILE A 153 -14.77 -12.04 -0.54
C ILE A 153 -15.41 -13.23 -1.27
N PRO A 154 -14.64 -14.29 -1.61
CA PRO A 154 -15.17 -15.44 -2.33
C PRO A 154 -16.21 -16.19 -1.49
N ALA A 155 -17.20 -16.77 -2.18
CA ALA A 155 -18.15 -17.70 -1.59
C ALA A 155 -17.41 -18.92 -1.04
N GLY A 156 -17.48 -19.14 0.28
CA GLY A 156 -16.71 -20.17 0.99
C GLY A 156 -15.94 -19.63 2.20
N LEU A 157 -15.40 -18.41 2.12
CA LEU A 157 -14.87 -17.69 3.30
C LEU A 157 -16.01 -17.12 4.16
N ILE A 158 -17.06 -16.69 3.47
CA ILE A 158 -18.37 -16.32 4.03
C ILE A 158 -19.46 -17.03 3.21
N THR A 159 -20.69 -17.01 3.72
CA THR A 159 -21.84 -17.74 3.15
C THR A 159 -22.24 -17.25 1.76
N ASN A 160 -22.10 -15.95 1.47
CA ASN A 160 -22.42 -15.31 0.19
C ASN A 160 -21.25 -14.46 -0.32
N ARG A 161 -21.23 -14.08 -1.61
CA ARG A 161 -20.23 -13.12 -2.10
C ARG A 161 -20.36 -11.78 -1.39
N GLY A 162 -19.24 -11.24 -0.95
CA GLY A 162 -19.16 -9.95 -0.27
C GLY A 162 -17.98 -9.13 -0.75
N ARG A 163 -17.86 -7.91 -0.23
CA ARG A 163 -16.71 -7.04 -0.42
C ARG A 163 -16.10 -6.68 0.92
N MET A 164 -14.76 -6.65 0.96
CA MET A 164 -13.98 -6.12 2.06
C MET A 164 -13.39 -4.79 1.63
N ASN A 165 -13.69 -3.73 2.37
CA ASN A 165 -13.11 -2.41 2.18
C ASN A 165 -12.05 -2.23 3.26
N ILE A 166 -10.82 -1.90 2.85
CA ILE A 166 -9.69 -1.67 3.75
C ILE A 166 -9.13 -0.29 3.46
N LEU A 167 -9.28 0.63 4.40
CA LEU A 167 -8.79 1.99 4.30
C LEU A 167 -7.53 2.14 5.14
N LEU A 168 -6.45 2.60 4.51
CA LEU A 168 -5.22 3.03 5.16
C LEU A 168 -5.20 4.55 5.20
N GLU A 169 -4.99 5.14 6.37
CA GLU A 169 -4.89 6.59 6.56
C GLU A 169 -3.61 6.92 7.29
N LYS A 170 -2.83 7.85 6.74
CA LYS A 170 -1.63 8.38 7.39
C LYS A 170 -2.04 9.46 8.38
N GLU A 171 -1.91 9.17 9.67
CA GLU A 171 -2.22 10.08 10.77
C GLU A 171 -0.97 10.43 11.56
N ASN A 172 -0.36 11.57 11.24
CA ASN A 172 0.90 12.01 11.86
C ASN A 172 2.02 10.96 11.71
N ALA A 173 2.43 10.33 12.82
CA ALA A 173 3.44 9.28 12.88
C ALA A 173 2.85 7.86 12.88
N LEU A 174 1.53 7.73 12.92
CA LEU A 174 0.82 6.45 12.94
C LEU A 174 0.07 6.23 11.63
N VAL A 175 -0.30 4.97 11.39
CA VAL A 175 -1.16 4.60 10.27
C VAL A 175 -2.41 3.95 10.84
N ARG A 176 -3.57 4.49 10.50
CA ARG A 176 -4.85 3.86 10.80
C ARG A 176 -5.20 2.88 9.69
N VAL A 177 -5.59 1.67 10.06
CA VAL A 177 -6.15 0.67 9.16
C VAL A 177 -7.58 0.39 9.60
N SER A 178 -8.53 0.69 8.73
CA SER A 178 -9.96 0.51 8.97
C SER A 178 -10.51 -0.55 8.01
N MET A 179 -11.30 -1.49 8.51
CA MET A 179 -11.90 -2.57 7.73
C MET A 179 -13.41 -2.58 7.87
N ALA A 180 -14.11 -2.72 6.75
CA ALA A 180 -15.56 -2.88 6.71
C ALA A 180 -15.95 -3.90 5.64
N SER A 181 -16.84 -4.81 5.99
CA SER A 181 -17.34 -5.84 5.08
C SER A 181 -18.79 -5.60 4.71
N THR A 182 -19.11 -5.80 3.43
CA THR A 182 -20.48 -5.78 2.91
C THR A 182 -20.81 -7.13 2.32
N ILE A 183 -21.82 -7.82 2.84
CA ILE A 183 -22.27 -9.11 2.31
C ILE A 183 -23.58 -8.93 1.56
N SER A 184 -23.58 -9.32 0.30
CA SER A 184 -24.77 -9.28 -0.55
C SER A 184 -25.80 -10.30 -0.06
N ALA A 185 -27.06 -9.88 0.06
CA ALA A 185 -28.22 -10.79 0.18
C ALA A 185 -28.28 -11.68 1.44
N GLN A 186 -27.58 -11.34 2.52
CA GLN A 186 -27.70 -12.05 3.80
C GLN A 186 -28.18 -11.10 4.90
N TRP A 187 -29.17 -11.54 5.69
CA TRP A 187 -29.69 -10.77 6.82
C TRP A 187 -28.87 -10.97 8.11
N TYR A 188 -28.00 -11.99 8.15
CA TYR A 188 -27.25 -12.36 9.33
C TYR A 188 -25.94 -13.11 8.99
N ASP A 189 -24.79 -12.51 9.30
CA ASP A 189 -23.43 -12.99 8.98
C ASP A 189 -22.85 -13.99 10.02
N TRP A 190 -23.53 -14.20 11.15
CA TRP A 190 -23.07 -15.09 12.25
C TRP A 190 -21.62 -14.80 12.72
N GLY A 191 -21.15 -13.56 12.59
CA GLY A 191 -19.81 -13.15 13.02
C GLY A 191 -18.66 -13.62 12.11
N LYS A 192 -18.93 -14.16 10.92
CA LYS A 192 -17.87 -14.61 10.00
C LYS A 192 -17.05 -13.44 9.47
N SER A 193 -17.66 -12.31 9.17
CA SER A 193 -16.91 -11.11 8.77
C SER A 193 -16.07 -10.57 9.91
N LYS A 194 -16.59 -10.58 11.14
CA LYS A 194 -15.80 -10.22 12.32
C LYS A 194 -14.57 -11.12 12.47
N ASN A 195 -14.74 -12.43 12.32
CA ASN A 195 -13.63 -13.38 12.37
C ASN A 195 -12.63 -13.17 11.23
N LEU A 196 -13.10 -12.85 10.02
CA LEU A 196 -12.25 -12.53 8.88
C LEU A 196 -11.43 -11.26 9.12
N GLN A 197 -12.09 -10.17 9.56
CA GLN A 197 -11.42 -8.90 9.89
C GLN A 197 -10.39 -9.08 11.00
N GLN A 198 -10.77 -9.78 12.10
CA GLN A 198 -9.86 -10.09 13.19
C GLN A 198 -8.65 -10.89 12.70
N SER A 199 -8.89 -11.92 11.87
CA SER A 199 -7.80 -12.73 11.34
C SER A 199 -6.90 -11.98 10.36
N LEU A 200 -7.42 -10.97 9.65
CA LEU A 200 -6.59 -10.08 8.83
C LEU A 200 -5.72 -9.18 9.72
N PHE A 201 -6.27 -8.59 10.78
CA PHE A 201 -5.49 -7.80 11.73
C PHE A 201 -4.40 -8.62 12.43
N ASP A 202 -4.68 -9.87 12.77
CA ASP A 202 -3.69 -10.77 13.37
C ASP A 202 -2.54 -11.07 12.40
N GLU A 203 -2.83 -11.20 11.11
CA GLU A 203 -1.80 -11.39 10.08
C GLU A 203 -1.00 -10.11 9.83
N ILE A 204 -1.66 -8.95 9.78
CA ILE A 204 -0.99 -7.64 9.67
C ILE A 204 0.00 -7.46 10.82
N ARG A 205 -0.43 -7.78 12.04
CA ARG A 205 0.44 -7.68 13.22
C ARG A 205 1.63 -8.61 13.14
N ARG A 206 1.43 -9.87 12.75
CA ARG A 206 2.53 -10.84 12.58
C ARG A 206 3.52 -10.36 11.52
N GLU A 207 3.01 -9.92 10.39
CA GLU A 207 3.82 -9.47 9.27
C GLU A 207 4.59 -8.19 9.60
N LEU A 208 4.01 -7.24 10.35
CA LEU A 208 4.73 -6.09 10.87
C LEU A 208 5.86 -6.51 11.83
N LEU A 209 5.60 -7.46 12.74
CA LEU A 209 6.62 -7.97 13.66
C LEU A 209 7.79 -8.61 12.90
N ASP A 210 7.49 -9.40 11.86
CA ASP A 210 8.50 -10.01 11.00
C ASP A 210 9.28 -8.98 10.16
N GLN A 211 8.72 -7.80 9.94
CA GLN A 211 9.41 -6.65 9.35
C GLN A 211 10.20 -5.82 10.39
N GLY A 212 10.13 -6.16 11.68
CA GLY A 212 10.80 -5.46 12.78
C GLY A 212 9.98 -4.37 13.46
N PHE A 213 8.65 -4.35 13.25
CA PHE A 213 7.73 -3.34 13.80
C PHE A 213 6.67 -3.97 14.71
N GLY A 214 6.45 -3.40 15.89
CA GLY A 214 5.34 -3.78 16.75
C GLY A 214 5.54 -3.43 18.22
N GLN A 215 4.67 -2.58 18.76
CA GLN A 215 4.26 -2.64 20.16
C GLN A 215 2.86 -3.28 20.21
N GLU A 216 2.60 -4.16 21.19
CA GLU A 216 1.25 -4.67 21.47
C GLU A 216 0.32 -3.49 21.79
N PRO A 217 -0.71 -3.20 20.96
CA PRO A 217 -1.70 -2.23 21.35
C PRO A 217 -2.62 -2.86 22.39
N ALA A 218 -2.66 -2.25 23.59
CA ALA A 218 -3.63 -2.53 24.62
C ALA A 218 -5.04 -2.48 24.01
N GLN A 219 -5.71 -3.63 23.93
CA GLN A 219 -7.10 -3.75 23.54
C GLN A 219 -7.95 -2.89 24.49
N ARG A 220 -8.38 -1.71 24.02
CA ARG A 220 -9.53 -1.02 24.62
C ARG A 220 -10.79 -1.66 24.06
N ILE A 221 -11.27 -2.66 24.80
CA ILE A 221 -12.63 -3.16 24.71
C ILE A 221 -13.52 -2.06 25.29
N ALA A 222 -14.44 -1.54 24.48
CA ALA A 222 -15.64 -0.84 24.95
C ALA A 222 -16.81 -1.84 24.92
#